data_AF-A0A2N4YNJ2-F1
#
_entry.id   AF-A0A2N4YNJ2-F1
#
_cell.length_a   1.000
_cell.length_b   1.000
_cell.length_c   1.000
_cell.angle_alpha   90.00
_cell.angle_beta   90.00
_cell.angle_gamma   90.00
#
_symmetry.space_group_name_H-M   'P 1'
#
loop_
_entity.id
_entity.type
_entity.pdbx_description
1 polymer ?
#
loop_
_entity_poly.entity_id
_entity_poly.type
_entity_poly.pdbx_seq_one_letter_code
_entity_poly.pdbx_strand_id
1 'polypeptide(L)' 'GGGLTVTMTLREALSQFVARRCEALPVVDAEGRPCGTLHFADLLRQEASHEGAS' A
#
# COMPACT_ATOMS: atom_id res chain seq x y z
N GLY A 1 -8.23 11.70 -7.01
CA GLY A 1 -7.28 11.16 -6.02
C GLY A 1 -7.98 10.09 -5.21
N GLY A 2 -7.83 8.82 -5.57
CA GLY A 2 -8.45 7.70 -4.84
C GLY A 2 -7.43 7.01 -3.94
N GLY A 3 -7.79 6.68 -2.70
CA GLY A 3 -6.91 5.93 -1.80
C GLY A 3 -6.63 4.51 -2.29
N LEU A 4 -5.76 3.80 -1.57
CA LEU A 4 -5.61 2.35 -1.67
C LEU A 4 -6.79 1.69 -0.98
N THR A 5 -7.40 0.65 -1.56
CA THR A 5 -8.39 -0.13 -0.82
C THR A 5 -7.70 -1.21 0.01
N VAL A 6 -8.27 -1.56 1.16
CA VAL A 6 -7.76 -2.66 2.01
C VAL A 6 -7.74 -4.03 1.31
N THR A 7 -8.50 -4.18 0.23
CA THR A 7 -8.58 -5.41 -0.57
C THR A 7 -7.50 -5.51 -1.65
N MET A 8 -6.73 -4.44 -1.90
CA MET A 8 -5.68 -4.45 -2.93
C MET A 8 -4.50 -5.29 -2.49
N THR A 9 -3.91 -5.98 -3.46
CA THR A 9 -2.62 -6.64 -3.28
C THR A 9 -1.49 -5.62 -3.16
N LEU A 10 -0.38 -6.05 -2.55
CA LEU A 10 0.83 -5.22 -2.44
C LEU A 10 1.34 -4.72 -3.79
N ARG A 11 1.27 -5.58 -4.81
CA ARG A 11 1.64 -5.26 -6.20
C ARG A 11 0.80 -4.11 -6.76
N GLU A 12 -0.51 -4.14 -6.54
CA GLU A 12 -1.40 -3.08 -6.99
C GLU A 12 -1.11 -1.77 -6.25
N ALA A 13 -0.83 -1.85 -4.95
CA ALA A 13 -0.41 -0.69 -4.18
C ALA A 13 0.88 -0.07 -4.73
N LEU A 14 1.89 -0.89 -5.04
CA LEU A 14 3.14 -0.46 -5.66
C LEU A 14 2.91 0.22 -7.01
N SER A 15 2.06 -0.35 -7.87
CA SER A 15 1.70 0.26 -9.15
C SER A 15 1.12 1.67 -8.97
N GLN A 16 0.27 1.86 -7.96
CA GLN A 16 -0.31 3.17 -7.66
C GLN A 16 0.72 4.18 -7.13
N PHE A 17 1.66 3.77 -6.29
CA PHE A 17 2.76 4.63 -5.84
C PHE A 17 3.58 5.14 -7.02
N VAL A 18 3.94 4.24 -7.95
CA VAL A 18 4.72 4.58 -9.16
C VAL A 18 3.93 5.49 -10.10
N ALA A 19 2.67 5.13 -10.38
CA ALA A 19 1.81 5.89 -11.29
C ALA A 19 1.58 7.33 -10.81
N ARG A 20 1.54 7.53 -9.49
CA ARG A 20 1.28 8.85 -8.87
C ARG A 20 2.54 9.59 -8.46
N ARG A 21 3.70 8.91 -8.47
CA ARG A 21 4.98 9.42 -7.96
C ARG A 21 4.84 9.96 -6.53
N CYS A 22 4.18 9.20 -5.67
CA CYS A 22 4.00 9.52 -4.26
C CYS A 22 4.64 8.43 -3.40
N GLU A 23 5.02 8.80 -2.19
CA GLU A 23 5.63 7.87 -1.22
C GLU A 23 4.65 7.43 -0.13
N ALA A 24 3.48 8.07 -0.06
CA ALA A 24 2.43 7.77 0.91
C ALA A 24 1.05 7.83 0.23
N LEU A 25 0.20 6.84 0.52
CA LEU A 25 -1.16 6.77 0.02
C LEU A 25 -2.11 6.46 1.17
N PRO A 26 -3.24 7.19 1.29
CA PRO A 26 -4.25 6.87 2.28
C PRO A 26 -4.89 5.53 1.93
N VAL A 27 -5.01 4.65 2.91
CA VAL A 27 -5.78 3.41 2.81
C VAL A 27 -7.21 3.72 3.22
N VAL A 28 -8.16 3.33 2.38
CA VAL A 28 -9.58 3.46 2.60
C VAL A 28 -10.25 2.09 2.71
N ASP A 29 -11.33 2.01 3.48
CA ASP A 29 -12.21 0.85 3.48
C ASP A 29 -13.07 0.78 2.20
N ALA A 30 -13.94 -0.23 2.14
CA ALA A 30 -14.88 -0.44 1.04
C ALA A 30 -15.93 0.69 0.92
N GLU A 31 -16.16 1.47 1.97
CA GLU A 31 -17.05 2.64 1.97
C GLU A 31 -16.30 3.93 1.60
N GLY A 32 -14.99 3.85 1.33
CA GLY A 32 -14.15 4.98 0.97
C GLY A 32 -13.70 5.82 2.17
N ARG A 33 -13.88 5.34 3.40
CA ARG A 33 -13.46 6.05 4.61
C ARG A 33 -11.98 5.79 4.87
N PRO A 34 -11.18 6.80 5.26
CA PRO A 34 -9.77 6.62 5.55
C PRO A 34 -9.58 5.74 6.79
N CYS A 35 -8.92 4.60 6.61
CA CYS A 35 -8.54 3.68 7.69
C CYS A 35 -7.10 3.91 8.16
N GLY A 36 -6.24 4.50 7.32
CA GLY A 36 -4.84 4.73 7.66
C GLY A 36 -4.04 5.25 6.48
N THR A 37 -2.72 5.21 6.60
CA THR A 37 -1.78 5.61 5.53
C THR A 37 -0.76 4.51 5.33
N LEU A 38 -0.54 4.13 4.08
CA LEU A 38 0.51 3.20 3.69
C LEU A 38 1.68 4.00 3.11
N HIS A 39 2.89 3.75 3.62
CA HIS A 39 4.13 4.32 3.09
C HIS A 39 4.87 3.32 2.23
N PHE A 40 5.49 3.79 1.15
CA PHE A 40 6.31 2.96 0.26
C PHE A 40 7.47 2.27 1.01
N ALA A 41 8.07 2.96 1.99
CA ALA A 41 9.14 2.40 2.83
C ALA A 41 8.71 1.19 3.68
N ASP A 42 7.44 1.14 4.09
CA ASP A 42 6.91 0.00 4.86
C ASP A 42 6.84 -1.26 3.99
N LEU A 43 6.58 -1.10 2.68
CA LEU A 43 6.54 -2.22 1.74
C LEU A 43 7.91 -2.88 1.57
N LEU A 44 8.97 -2.06 1.47
CA LEU A 44 10.34 -2.56 1.38
C LEU A 44 10.75 -3.32 2.65
N ARG A 45 10.31 -2.85 3.82
CA ARG A 45 10.60 -3.51 5.10
C ARG A 45 9.83 -4.84 5.24
N GLN A 46 8.61 -4.93 4.71
CA GLN A 46 7.77 -6.12 4.86
C GLN A 46 8.19 -7.27 3.93
N GLU A 47 8.65 -6.97 2.70
CA GLU A 47 9.18 -8.00 1.77
C GLU A 47 10.40 -8.73 2.36
N ALA A 48 11.33 -7.99 2.99
CA ALA A 48 12.47 -8.57 3.70
C ALA A 48 12.08 -9.48 4.87
N SER A 49 10.84 -9.37 5.35
CA SER A 49 10.29 -10.18 6.44
C SER A 49 9.62 -11.47 5.94
N HIS A 50 9.20 -11.53 4.67
CA HIS A 50 8.53 -12.70 4.07
C HIS A 50 9.53 -13.72 3.49
N GLU A 51 10.77 -13.31 3.16
CA GLU A 51 11.86 -14.21 2.77
C GLU A 51 12.48 -15.03 3.94
N GLY A 52 11.84 -15.03 5.11
CA GLY A 52 12.26 -15.79 6.30
C GLY A 52 11.28 -16.89 6.74
N ALA A 53 10.16 -17.06 6.05
CA ALA A 53 9.16 -18.08 6.38
C ALA A 53 9.06 -19.13 5.26
N SER A 54 10.07 -20.00 5.19
CA SER A 54 9.97 -21.26 4.46
C SER A 54 10.62 -22.40 5.22
#